data_AF-A0AAX4JS00-F1
#
_entry.id   AF-A0AAX4JS00-F1
#
_cell.length_a   1.000
_cell.length_b   1.000
_cell.length_c   1.000
_cell.angle_alpha   90.00
_cell.angle_beta   90.00
_cell.angle_gamma   90.00
#
_symmetry.space_group_name_H-M   'P 1'
#
loop_
_entity.id
_entity.type
_entity.pdbx_description
1 polymer ?
#
loop_
_entity_poly.entity_id
_entity_poly.type
_entity_poly.pdbx_seq_one_letter_code
_entity_poly.pdbx_strand_id
1 'polypeptide(L)'
;MSSSIENPTYTPVSAPPDGFKSFRSFYPFYLGEHSLPLTRRLHLAGTSLALISFARSSLSLVPNTLAYVAKSLPPSQGIHALHNQGFLTSLGLDVILAKWSYDTQFLQLEGLGKWLLGGVIGAYGFAWISHFFIEKNKPATFKYPVWSLRGDLKMWWEVVTLRRAI
;
A
#
# COMPACT_ATOMS: atom_id res chain seq x y z
N MET A 1 -10.66 12.29 -25.93
CA MET A 1 -9.42 13.07 -25.75
C MET A 1 -8.38 12.14 -25.16
N SER A 2 -7.31 11.80 -25.90
CA SER A 2 -6.18 11.07 -25.32
C SER A 2 -5.57 11.99 -24.25
N SER A 3 -5.76 11.69 -22.96
CA SER A 3 -5.14 12.46 -21.90
C SER A 3 -3.63 12.25 -22.01
N SER A 4 -2.91 13.24 -22.54
CA SER A 4 -1.45 13.19 -22.62
C SER A 4 -0.87 12.90 -21.24
N ILE A 5 0.00 11.89 -21.17
CA ILE A 5 0.73 11.56 -19.95
C ILE A 5 1.54 12.78 -19.48
N GLU A 6 1.51 13.07 -18.17
CA GLU A 6 2.19 14.24 -17.60
C GLU A 6 3.71 14.00 -17.51
N ASN A 7 4.54 14.96 -17.91
CA ASN A 7 6.02 14.87 -17.90
C ASN A 7 6.54 13.48 -18.36
N PRO A 8 6.36 13.10 -19.64
CA PRO A 8 6.72 11.77 -20.16
C PRO A 8 8.21 11.45 -20.03
N THR A 9 9.05 12.48 -20.01
CA THR A 9 10.52 12.38 -20.02
C THR A 9 11.15 12.49 -18.64
N TYR A 10 10.35 12.66 -17.58
CA TYR A 10 10.83 12.93 -16.22
C TYR A 10 11.82 14.11 -16.16
N THR A 11 11.62 15.09 -17.05
CA THR A 11 12.50 16.26 -17.10
C THR A 11 12.33 17.05 -15.80
N PRO A 12 13.42 17.44 -15.13
CA PRO A 12 13.34 18.30 -13.94
C PRO A 12 12.56 19.59 -14.23
N VAL A 13 11.62 19.92 -13.35
CA VAL A 13 10.83 21.16 -13.41
C VAL A 13 11.08 21.90 -12.10
N SER A 14 11.23 23.22 -12.14
CA SER A 14 11.39 24.02 -10.92
C SER A 14 10.06 24.19 -10.19
N ALA A 15 10.09 24.20 -8.85
CA ALA A 15 8.92 24.52 -8.06
C ALA A 15 8.54 26.02 -8.24
N PRO A 16 7.24 26.34 -8.34
CA PRO A 16 6.79 27.73 -8.41
C PRO A 16 7.04 28.45 -7.07
N PRO A 17 7.31 29.78 -7.08
CA PRO A 17 7.59 30.56 -5.87
C PRO A 17 6.50 30.44 -4.80
N ASP A 18 5.24 30.51 -5.21
CA ASP A 18 4.07 30.49 -4.31
C ASP A 18 3.61 29.08 -3.89
N GLY A 19 4.40 28.07 -4.26
CA GLY A 19 4.07 26.66 -4.08
C GLY A 19 2.97 26.17 -5.03
N PHE A 20 2.68 24.87 -4.96
CA PHE A 20 1.66 24.27 -5.82
C PHE A 20 0.27 24.50 -5.22
N LYS A 21 -0.73 24.76 -6.07
CA LYS A 21 -2.14 24.93 -5.66
C LYS A 21 -3.01 23.72 -5.99
N SER A 22 -2.48 22.77 -6.76
CA SER A 22 -3.18 21.54 -7.12
C SER A 22 -2.20 20.39 -7.34
N PHE A 23 -2.70 19.17 -7.17
CA PHE A 23 -1.92 17.98 -7.52
C PHE A 23 -1.55 17.95 -9.01
N ARG A 24 -2.41 18.47 -9.91
CA ARG A 24 -2.13 18.56 -11.34
C ARG A 24 -0.93 19.46 -11.66
N SER A 25 -0.73 20.54 -10.91
CA SER A 25 0.47 21.38 -11.03
C SER A 25 1.70 20.77 -10.34
N PHE A 26 1.49 19.96 -9.30
CA PHE A 26 2.57 19.31 -8.53
C PHE A 26 3.17 18.09 -9.24
N TYR A 27 2.33 17.27 -9.89
CA TYR A 27 2.75 15.96 -10.39
C TYR A 27 3.85 16.02 -11.48
N PRO A 28 3.85 16.98 -12.42
CA PRO A 28 4.97 17.14 -13.35
C PRO A 28 6.30 17.46 -12.64
N PHE A 29 6.27 18.31 -11.61
CA PHE A 29 7.43 18.58 -10.75
C PHE A 29 7.88 17.33 -10.01
N TYR A 30 6.94 16.61 -9.41
CA TYR A 30 7.20 15.36 -8.71
C TYR A 30 7.93 14.34 -9.59
N LEU A 31 7.48 14.16 -10.84
CA LEU A 31 8.15 13.28 -11.79
C LEU A 31 9.56 13.76 -12.13
N GLY A 32 9.77 15.07 -12.25
CA GLY A 32 11.08 15.66 -12.46
C GLY A 32 12.07 15.41 -11.31
N GLU A 33 11.58 15.28 -10.08
CA GLU A 33 12.36 14.89 -8.91
C GLU A 33 12.76 13.40 -8.92
N HIS A 34 12.34 12.64 -9.93
CA HIS A 34 12.68 11.23 -10.16
C HIS A 34 13.23 11.04 -11.59
N SER A 35 14.18 11.90 -11.98
CA SER A 35 14.70 11.94 -13.35
C SER A 35 15.53 10.70 -13.70
N LEU A 36 16.12 10.04 -12.69
CA LEU A 36 16.91 8.84 -12.89
C LEU A 36 16.07 7.54 -12.81
N PRO A 37 16.26 6.58 -13.74
CA PRO A 37 15.51 5.30 -13.73
C PRO A 37 15.64 4.51 -12.44
N LEU A 38 16.81 4.57 -11.80
CA LEU A 38 17.06 3.86 -10.55
C LEU A 38 16.23 4.44 -9.40
N THR A 39 16.08 5.77 -9.32
CA THR A 39 15.21 6.43 -8.35
C THR A 39 13.78 5.92 -8.49
N ARG A 40 13.27 5.88 -9.73
CA ARG A 40 11.91 5.39 -10.01
C ARG A 40 11.73 3.92 -9.62
N ARG A 41 12.68 3.05 -9.96
CA ARG A 41 12.66 1.63 -9.59
C ARG A 41 12.61 1.42 -8.08
N LEU A 42 13.40 2.18 -7.32
CA LEU A 42 13.41 2.09 -5.86
C LEU A 42 12.09 2.57 -5.26
N HIS A 43 11.51 3.66 -5.78
CA HIS A 43 10.17 4.11 -5.38
C HIS A 43 9.08 3.08 -5.70
N LEU A 44 9.14 2.43 -6.87
CA LEU A 44 8.21 1.36 -7.21
C LEU A 44 8.36 0.14 -6.30
N ALA A 45 9.59 -0.27 -5.99
CA ALA A 45 9.86 -1.36 -5.06
C ALA A 45 9.33 -1.03 -3.66
N GLY A 46 9.64 0.16 -3.15
CA GLY A 46 9.15 0.65 -1.85
C GLY A 46 7.62 0.75 -1.79
N THR A 47 6.98 1.31 -2.82
CA THR A 47 5.52 1.42 -2.92
C THR A 47 4.87 0.04 -2.98
N SER A 48 5.44 -0.88 -3.75
CA SER A 48 4.93 -2.26 -3.84
C SER A 48 5.02 -2.97 -2.48
N LEU A 49 6.14 -2.82 -1.76
CA LEU A 49 6.32 -3.36 -0.42
C LEU A 49 5.28 -2.82 0.56
N ALA A 50 5.03 -1.50 0.54
CA ALA A 50 4.00 -0.87 1.38
C ALA A 50 2.60 -1.40 1.06
N LEU A 51 2.24 -1.48 -0.22
CA LEU A 51 0.93 -1.99 -0.66
C LEU A 51 0.72 -3.46 -0.29
N ILE A 52 1.74 -4.31 -0.48
CA ILE A 52 1.69 -5.73 -0.09
C ILE A 52 1.53 -5.85 1.44
N SER A 53 2.29 -5.07 2.20
CA SER A 53 2.22 -5.06 3.66
C SER A 53 0.86 -4.59 4.15
N PHE A 54 0.28 -3.57 3.53
CA PHE A 54 -1.07 -3.08 3.82
C PHE A 54 -2.15 -4.11 3.48
N ALA A 55 -2.08 -4.72 2.29
CA ALA A 55 -3.02 -5.75 1.87
C ALA A 55 -2.98 -6.96 2.82
N ARG A 56 -1.78 -7.45 3.16
CA ARG A 56 -1.58 -8.53 4.14
C ARG A 56 -2.17 -8.17 5.50
N SER A 57 -1.91 -6.96 5.99
CA SER A 57 -2.41 -6.48 7.27
C SER A 57 -3.94 -6.36 7.28
N SER A 58 -4.53 -5.91 6.18
CA SER A 58 -5.99 -5.83 6.04
C SER A 58 -6.64 -7.22 6.00
N LEU A 59 -6.03 -8.16 5.27
CA LEU A 59 -6.50 -9.54 5.19
C LEU A 59 -6.46 -10.27 6.55
N SER A 60 -5.51 -9.92 7.43
CA SER A 60 -5.44 -10.50 8.78
C SER A 60 -6.51 -9.97 9.74
N LEU A 61 -7.16 -8.84 9.43
CA LEU A 61 -8.26 -8.32 10.26
C LEU A 61 -9.51 -9.19 10.18
N VAL A 62 -9.76 -9.87 9.05
CA VAL A 62 -11.01 -10.62 8.85
C VAL A 62 -11.09 -11.84 9.81
N PRO A 63 -10.09 -12.74 9.89
CA PRO A 63 -10.13 -13.84 10.85
C PRO A 63 -10.15 -13.38 12.31
N ASN A 64 -9.39 -12.32 12.64
CA ASN A 64 -9.33 -11.78 14.00
C ASN A 64 -10.67 -11.17 14.43
N THR A 65 -11.35 -10.46 13.54
CA THR A 65 -12.67 -9.89 13.79
C THR A 65 -13.71 -11.01 13.95
N LEU A 66 -13.68 -12.03 13.08
CA LEU A 66 -14.57 -13.18 13.19
C LEU A 66 -14.34 -13.95 14.51
N ALA A 67 -13.09 -14.17 14.91
CA ALA A 67 -12.75 -14.81 16.17
C ALA A 67 -13.19 -13.99 17.39
N TYR A 68 -13.05 -12.66 17.35
CA TYR A 68 -13.51 -11.77 18.41
C TYR A 68 -15.05 -11.77 18.51
N VAL A 69 -15.77 -11.65 17.39
CA VAL A 69 -17.24 -11.72 17.35
C VAL A 69 -17.71 -13.07 17.88
N ALA A 70 -17.11 -14.18 17.42
CA ALA A 70 -17.41 -15.53 17.89
C ALA A 70 -17.28 -15.71 19.41
N LYS A 71 -16.26 -15.10 20.02
CA LYS A 71 -16.04 -15.11 21.48
C LYS A 71 -16.99 -14.18 22.24
N SER A 72 -17.53 -13.15 21.56
CA SER A 72 -18.40 -12.13 22.16
C SER A 72 -19.88 -12.52 22.11
N LEU A 73 -20.25 -13.52 21.31
CA LEU A 73 -21.59 -14.11 21.32
C LEU A 73 -21.78 -14.99 22.56
N PRO A 74 -22.96 -14.97 23.21
CA PRO A 74 -23.23 -15.84 24.35
C PRO A 74 -23.04 -17.32 23.96
N PRO A 75 -22.74 -18.25 24.90
CA PRO A 75 -22.46 -19.65 24.58
C PRO A 75 -23.53 -20.35 23.72
N SER A 76 -24.78 -19.91 23.83
CA SER A 76 -25.93 -20.36 23.01
C SER A 76 -26.01 -19.76 21.61
N GLN A 77 -25.13 -18.82 21.25
CA GLN A 77 -25.04 -18.11 19.96
C GLN A 77 -23.62 -18.10 19.35
N GLY A 78 -22.58 -18.58 20.07
CA GLY A 78 -21.21 -18.68 19.56
C GLY A 78 -21.02 -19.75 18.47
N ILE A 79 -19.76 -20.03 18.05
CA ILE A 79 -19.45 -21.01 16.98
C ILE A 79 -20.08 -22.39 17.25
N HIS A 80 -20.26 -22.79 18.51
CA HIS A 80 -20.98 -24.03 18.87
C HIS A 80 -22.49 -24.00 18.53
N ALA A 81 -23.14 -22.84 18.56
CA ALA A 81 -24.52 -22.67 18.11
C ALA A 81 -24.65 -22.58 16.59
N LEU A 82 -23.64 -21.99 15.93
CA LEU A 82 -23.53 -21.96 14.47
C LEU A 82 -23.25 -23.35 13.88
N HIS A 83 -22.48 -24.18 14.57
CA HIS A 83 -22.27 -25.60 14.24
C HIS A 83 -23.56 -26.43 14.43
N ASN A 84 -24.41 -26.06 15.40
CA ASN A 84 -25.70 -26.71 15.62
C ASN A 84 -26.84 -26.19 14.72
N GLN A 85 -26.65 -25.10 13.97
CA GLN A 85 -27.69 -24.55 13.08
C GLN A 85 -27.60 -25.01 11.63
N GLY A 86 -26.67 -25.91 11.28
CA GLY A 86 -26.62 -26.61 9.98
C GLY A 86 -26.33 -25.75 8.75
N PHE A 87 -26.62 -24.44 8.76
CA PHE A 87 -26.50 -23.57 7.60
C PHE A 87 -25.04 -23.32 7.18
N LEU A 88 -24.13 -23.00 8.11
CA LEU A 88 -22.72 -22.76 7.77
C LEU A 88 -21.97 -24.05 7.39
N THR A 89 -22.30 -25.17 8.03
CA THR A 89 -21.78 -26.50 7.70
C THR A 89 -22.35 -27.02 6.36
N SER A 90 -23.61 -26.73 6.04
CA SER A 90 -24.21 -27.06 4.74
C SER A 90 -23.56 -26.32 3.57
N LEU A 91 -22.93 -25.17 3.85
CA LEU A 91 -22.15 -24.39 2.88
C LEU A 91 -20.64 -24.72 2.92
N GLY A 92 -20.19 -25.60 3.83
CA GLY A 92 -18.78 -25.97 4.02
C GLY A 92 -17.89 -24.84 4.55
N LEU A 93 -18.48 -23.75 5.05
CA LEU A 93 -17.76 -22.53 5.44
C LEU A 93 -17.00 -22.70 6.75
N ASP A 94 -17.43 -23.58 7.63
CA ASP A 94 -16.73 -23.96 8.85
C ASP A 94 -15.36 -24.60 8.58
N VAL A 95 -15.29 -25.53 7.63
CA VAL A 95 -14.04 -26.14 7.17
C VAL A 95 -13.16 -25.12 6.45
N ILE A 96 -13.75 -24.28 5.60
CA ILE A 96 -13.03 -23.22 4.89
C ILE A 96 -12.45 -22.19 5.86
N LEU A 97 -13.20 -21.75 6.87
CA LEU A 97 -12.76 -20.77 7.87
C LEU A 97 -11.72 -21.37 8.82
N ALA A 98 -11.88 -22.63 9.25
CA ALA A 98 -10.89 -23.32 10.07
C ALA A 98 -9.58 -23.56 9.30
N LYS A 99 -9.68 -24.04 8.05
CA LYS A 99 -8.52 -24.21 7.17
C LYS A 99 -7.87 -22.87 6.86
N TRP A 100 -8.64 -21.81 6.59
CA TRP A 100 -8.09 -20.48 6.36
C TRP A 100 -7.43 -19.90 7.61
N SER A 101 -7.99 -20.11 8.80
CA SER A 101 -7.36 -19.69 10.07
C SER A 101 -6.04 -20.42 10.32
N TYR A 102 -5.99 -21.73 10.06
CA TYR A 102 -4.78 -22.55 10.19
C TYR A 102 -3.75 -22.21 9.11
N ASP A 103 -4.18 -22.12 7.85
CA ASP A 103 -3.33 -21.73 6.72
C ASP A 103 -2.84 -20.29 6.92
N THR A 104 -3.61 -19.36 7.49
CA THR A 104 -3.13 -17.99 7.75
C THR A 104 -2.39 -17.83 9.07
N GLN A 105 -2.11 -18.91 9.80
CA GLN A 105 -1.36 -18.83 11.05
C GLN A 105 0.09 -18.36 10.81
N PHE A 106 0.67 -18.60 9.62
CA PHE A 106 1.93 -17.95 9.19
C PHE A 106 1.78 -16.44 8.91
N LEU A 107 0.55 -15.93 8.77
CA LEU A 107 0.22 -14.50 8.77
C LEU A 107 0.04 -13.94 10.18
N GLN A 108 -0.22 -14.79 11.18
CA GLN A 108 -0.48 -14.42 12.57
C GLN A 108 0.79 -14.29 13.43
N LEU A 109 1.97 -14.58 12.88
CA LEU A 109 3.23 -14.35 13.58
C LEU A 109 3.57 -12.85 13.53
N GLU A 110 3.06 -12.18 14.57
CA GLU A 110 3.44 -10.88 15.12
C GLU A 110 2.79 -9.62 14.48
N GLY A 111 1.57 -9.31 14.95
CA GLY A 111 0.99 -7.96 15.08
C GLY A 111 0.71 -7.18 13.78
N LEU A 112 -0.56 -6.82 13.55
CA LEU A 112 -1.01 -5.87 12.52
C LEU A 112 -0.06 -4.65 12.37
N GLY A 113 0.42 -4.12 13.49
CA GLY A 113 1.33 -2.99 13.52
C GLY A 113 2.71 -3.26 12.92
N LYS A 114 3.26 -4.48 13.01
CA LYS A 114 4.62 -4.78 12.55
C LYS A 114 4.73 -4.81 11.04
N TRP A 115 3.77 -5.42 10.35
CA TRP A 115 3.75 -5.45 8.88
C TRP A 115 3.50 -4.07 8.30
N LEU A 116 2.54 -3.31 8.85
CA LEU A 116 2.31 -1.93 8.45
C LEU A 116 3.53 -1.05 8.69
N LEU A 117 4.12 -1.12 9.89
CA LEU A 117 5.30 -0.35 10.25
C LEU A 117 6.50 -0.74 9.39
N GLY A 118 6.76 -2.03 9.21
CA GLY A 118 7.83 -2.54 8.37
C GLY A 118 7.68 -2.14 6.91
N GLY A 119 6.46 -2.20 6.37
CA GLY A 119 6.14 -1.74 5.01
C GLY A 119 6.39 -0.24 4.83
N VAL A 120 5.97 0.59 5.80
CA VAL A 120 6.21 2.03 5.79
C VAL A 120 7.70 2.35 5.91
N ILE A 121 8.40 1.75 6.88
CA ILE A 121 9.85 1.95 7.06
C ILE A 121 10.61 1.54 5.80
N GLY A 122 10.27 0.38 5.22
CA GLY A 122 10.88 -0.09 3.97
C GLY A 122 10.65 0.90 2.83
N ALA A 123 9.41 1.36 2.62
CA ALA A 123 9.09 2.33 1.57
C ALA A 123 9.85 3.65 1.72
N TYR A 124 9.90 4.22 2.92
CA TYR A 124 10.69 5.43 3.20
C TYR A 124 12.19 5.18 3.03
N GLY A 125 12.69 4.01 3.43
CA GLY A 125 14.09 3.62 3.24
C GLY A 125 14.49 3.63 1.77
N PHE A 126 13.71 2.97 0.91
CA PHE A 126 13.93 2.99 -0.54
C PHE A 126 13.88 4.40 -1.13
N ALA A 127 12.87 5.20 -0.77
CA ALA A 127 12.68 6.55 -1.28
C ALA A 127 13.80 7.52 -0.84
N TRP A 128 14.23 7.46 0.41
CA TRP A 128 15.30 8.32 0.92
C TRP A 128 16.66 7.93 0.36
N ILE A 129 16.94 6.63 0.24
CA ILE A 129 18.18 6.17 -0.39
C ILE A 129 18.26 6.71 -1.83
N SER A 130 17.18 6.62 -2.60
CA SER A 130 17.17 7.14 -3.95
C SER A 130 17.32 8.66 -4.01
N HIS A 131 16.56 9.40 -3.22
CA HIS A 131 16.63 10.87 -3.26
C HIS A 131 17.99 11.42 -2.81
N PHE A 132 18.55 10.93 -1.70
CA PHE A 132 19.76 11.52 -1.15
C PHE A 132 21.05 11.06 -1.83
N PHE A 133 21.12 9.78 -2.24
CA PHE A 133 22.36 9.20 -2.74
C PHE A 133 22.41 9.06 -4.26
N ILE A 134 21.24 8.97 -4.92
CA ILE A 134 21.16 8.72 -6.37
C ILE A 134 20.78 10.01 -7.09
N GLU A 135 19.60 10.54 -6.80
CA GLU A 135 19.08 11.77 -7.39
C GLU A 135 19.79 13.02 -6.85
N LYS A 136 20.31 12.93 -5.62
CA LYS A 136 20.97 14.02 -4.86
C LYS A 136 20.08 15.26 -4.74
N ASN A 137 18.78 15.05 -4.54
CA ASN A 137 17.82 16.12 -4.29
C ASN A 137 17.15 15.94 -2.91
N LYS A 138 16.44 16.98 -2.48
CA LYS A 138 15.67 16.96 -1.24
C LYS A 138 14.26 16.46 -1.55
N PRO A 139 13.80 15.34 -0.96
CA PRO A 139 12.46 14.81 -1.21
C PRO A 139 11.36 15.86 -1.06
N ALA A 140 10.47 15.94 -2.06
CA ALA A 140 9.29 16.81 -2.01
C ALA A 140 8.39 16.53 -0.80
N THR A 141 8.46 15.32 -0.23
CA THR A 141 7.66 14.88 0.92
C THR A 141 7.84 15.77 2.15
N PHE A 142 9.02 16.40 2.31
CA PHE A 142 9.27 17.31 3.42
C PHE A 142 8.45 18.60 3.36
N LYS A 143 7.94 18.98 2.19
CA LYS A 143 7.05 20.14 2.01
C LYS A 143 5.62 19.73 1.67
N TYR A 144 5.45 18.64 0.92
CA TYR A 144 4.15 18.20 0.41
C TYR A 144 3.91 16.69 0.67
N PRO A 145 3.83 16.24 1.93
CA PRO A 145 3.85 14.81 2.26
C PRO A 145 2.69 14.02 1.63
N VAL A 146 1.47 14.57 1.67
CA VAL A 146 0.28 13.93 1.08
C VAL A 146 0.36 13.87 -0.44
N TRP A 147 0.88 14.92 -1.10
CA TRP A 147 1.02 14.92 -2.55
C TRP A 147 2.16 14.03 -3.02
N SER A 148 3.25 13.93 -2.28
CA SER A 148 4.32 12.98 -2.56
C SER A 148 3.84 11.54 -2.48
N LEU A 149 3.11 11.17 -1.41
CA LEU A 149 2.51 9.83 -1.31
C LEU A 149 1.55 9.54 -2.47
N ARG A 150 0.69 10.51 -2.83
CA ARG A 150 -0.18 10.39 -3.99
C ARG A 150 0.61 10.29 -5.30
N GLY A 151 1.74 10.99 -5.39
CA GLY A 151 2.68 10.94 -6.52
C GLY A 151 3.26 9.55 -6.70
N ASP A 152 3.73 8.92 -5.63
CA ASP A 152 4.20 7.53 -5.61
C ASP A 152 3.13 6.56 -6.09
N LEU A 153 1.91 6.63 -5.52
CA LEU A 153 0.80 5.76 -5.93
C LEU A 153 0.38 5.96 -7.38
N LYS A 154 0.33 7.21 -7.87
CA LYS A 154 0.00 7.51 -9.26
C LYS A 154 1.09 7.01 -10.21
N MET A 155 2.37 7.28 -9.91
CA MET A 155 3.50 6.79 -10.72
C MET A 155 3.52 5.26 -10.74
N TRP A 156 3.32 4.62 -9.59
CA TRP A 156 3.23 3.17 -9.47
C TRP A 156 2.12 2.62 -10.35
N TRP A 157 0.90 3.17 -10.26
CA TRP A 157 -0.21 2.76 -11.10
C TRP A 157 0.07 2.94 -12.59
N GLU A 158 0.61 4.09 -12.99
CA GLU A 158 0.93 4.37 -14.39
C GLU A 158 1.98 3.39 -14.96
N VAL A 159 2.97 2.98 -14.16
CA VAL A 159 3.98 2.00 -14.60
C VAL A 159 3.41 0.58 -14.65
N VAL A 160 2.71 0.11 -13.61
CA VAL A 160 2.17 -1.27 -13.59
C VAL A 160 1.04 -1.49 -14.60
N THR A 161 0.34 -0.42 -15.00
CA THR A 161 -0.66 -0.45 -16.08
C THR A 161 -0.08 -0.14 -17.46
N LEU A 162 1.24 -0.09 -17.58
CA LEU A 162 1.97 0.13 -18.84
C LEU A 162 1.62 1.46 -19.55
N ARG A 163 1.13 2.45 -18.79
CA ARG A 163 0.86 3.80 -19.29
C ARG A 163 2.13 4.65 -19.33
N ARG A 164 3.11 4.33 -18.47
CA ARG A 164 4.37 5.06 -18.29
C ARG A 164 5.57 4.11 -18.34
N ALA A 165 6.61 4.53 -19.04
CA ALA A 165 7.90 3.86 -19.02
C ALA A 165 8.68 4.18 -17.74
N ILE A 166 9.50 3.24 -17.28
CA ILE A 166 10.32 3.39 -16.09
C ILE A 166 11.73 3.90 -16.39
#